data_AF-A0A2E6TIS1-F1
#
_entry.id   AF-A0A2E6TIS1-F1
#
_cell.length_a   1.000
_cell.length_b   1.000
_cell.length_c   1.000
_cell.angle_alpha   90.00
_cell.angle_beta   90.00
_cell.angle_gamma   90.00
#
_symmetry.space_group_name_H-M   'P 1'
#
loop_
_entity.id
_entity.type
_entity.pdbx_description
1 polymer ?
#
loop_
_entity_poly.entity_id
_entity_poly.type
_entity_poly.pdbx_seq_one_letter_code
_entity_poly.pdbx_strand_id
1 'polypeptide(L)'
;MKLTPTRARSFDIKDSIKNCCFGSIVLLFRACLFFPLIWGGSSSTLLLAQEMVSVPSGAFLMGDSSGLSDERPAHFVPIDSFFMDKYELSIELWDIVATWAELNGYDFSEKTRKPLRGASWSNDPSLHPMNMVTWFDAVKWCNARSEMEGRTPVYYLDEAKTTVYRSGEANLNNNMVRWTSSGYRLPTEAEWEKAARGSHIGKDYPWGNTALNGALGNYRLSGDPFDNGTSPIGYFNGEQLISTETHSYGGEVIKPLDMANDFGLYDMFGNVFEWCWDWYDPTWYGYGSVVNPAAVKANSRGPEEPYTDLRIGRTRVLRGGDYDHLNSTSSGRLLRIAFRHQRTPDSALRTYGLRSVRGHFVDPLWEMAQTDGNFSKWKKLQWLGHYYKSDFVWVFHETLGWVYPTGEGSYSNWMFHPKLGWLWTSRLVYPFLYSYSGNRWLWYAKDYREHGWFYDYKLLEWFRLTESTP
;
A
#
# COMPACT_ATOMS: atom_id res chain seq x y z
N MET A 1 -34.12 -81.94 24.37
CA MET A 1 -32.68 -82.20 24.58
C MET A 1 -32.01 -80.90 25.00
N LYS A 2 -31.62 -80.79 26.27
CA LYS A 2 -30.77 -79.70 26.78
C LYS A 2 -29.33 -79.97 26.35
N LEU A 3 -28.60 -78.95 25.92
CA LEU A 3 -27.20 -78.72 26.29
C LEU A 3 -26.89 -77.22 26.06
N THR A 4 -26.43 -76.56 27.12
CA THR A 4 -25.79 -75.22 27.16
C THR A 4 -24.38 -75.43 27.76
N PRO A 5 -23.54 -74.39 27.97
CA PRO A 5 -22.75 -73.65 26.99
C PRO A 5 -21.24 -73.62 27.37
N THR A 6 -20.36 -73.06 26.53
CA THR A 6 -18.98 -72.71 26.94
C THR A 6 -18.59 -71.31 26.44
N ARG A 7 -17.80 -70.63 27.27
CA ARG A 7 -17.59 -69.18 27.35
C ARG A 7 -16.20 -68.79 26.84
N ALA A 8 -16.12 -67.56 26.30
CA ALA A 8 -14.99 -66.60 26.27
C ALA A 8 -13.78 -66.84 25.34
N ARG A 9 -13.43 -65.82 24.53
CA ARG A 9 -12.38 -64.82 24.83
C ARG A 9 -12.29 -63.72 23.75
N SER A 10 -11.97 -62.51 24.21
CA SER A 10 -11.63 -61.29 23.47
C SER A 10 -10.29 -61.38 22.76
N PHE A 11 -10.11 -60.72 21.62
CA PHE A 11 -8.82 -60.15 21.20
C PHE A 11 -9.03 -59.00 20.20
N ASP A 12 -8.30 -57.91 20.44
CA ASP A 12 -8.22 -56.69 19.63
C ASP A 12 -6.78 -56.57 19.09
N ILE A 13 -6.57 -55.64 18.14
CA ILE A 13 -5.33 -55.01 17.68
C ILE A 13 -4.83 -55.39 16.26
N LYS A 14 -4.95 -54.37 15.39
CA LYS A 14 -4.06 -53.85 14.34
C LYS A 14 -3.28 -54.81 13.41
N ASP A 15 -3.44 -54.48 12.11
CA ASP A 15 -2.48 -54.52 11.00
C ASP A 15 -2.89 -55.43 9.83
N SER A 16 -3.36 -54.80 8.74
CA SER A 16 -2.85 -55.08 7.40
C SER A 16 -3.37 -54.06 6.38
N ILE A 17 -2.49 -53.10 6.05
CA ILE A 17 -2.55 -52.32 4.81
C ILE A 17 -1.92 -53.21 3.72
N LYS A 18 -2.60 -53.44 2.58
CA LYS A 18 -2.03 -53.25 1.22
C LYS A 18 -2.96 -53.73 0.08
N ASN A 19 -3.16 -52.78 -0.84
CA ASN A 19 -3.25 -52.94 -2.29
C ASN A 19 -4.59 -53.33 -2.95
N CYS A 20 -5.30 -52.30 -3.42
CA CYS A 20 -5.69 -52.18 -4.84
C CYS A 20 -5.82 -50.69 -5.24
N CYS A 21 -4.89 -50.27 -6.11
CA CYS A 21 -4.90 -49.18 -7.10
C CYS A 21 -6.29 -48.86 -7.71
N PHE A 22 -6.67 -47.70 -8.26
CA PHE A 22 -6.08 -46.41 -8.65
C PHE A 22 -7.28 -45.53 -9.10
N GLY A 23 -7.28 -44.20 -8.91
CA GLY A 23 -8.25 -43.34 -9.60
C GLY A 23 -8.53 -41.97 -8.95
N SER A 24 -7.59 -41.04 -9.14
CA SER A 24 -7.81 -39.59 -9.31
C SER A 24 -8.70 -38.83 -8.31
N ILE A 25 -8.08 -38.12 -7.36
CA ILE A 25 -8.38 -36.74 -6.91
C ILE A 25 -7.21 -36.32 -6.00
N VAL A 26 -6.25 -35.55 -6.54
CA VAL A 26 -5.23 -34.82 -5.77
C VAL A 26 -5.13 -33.44 -6.41
N LEU A 27 -5.82 -32.47 -5.83
CA LEU A 27 -5.57 -31.03 -5.94
C LEU A 27 -6.54 -30.34 -4.96
N LEU A 28 -6.04 -29.36 -4.19
CA LEU A 28 -6.72 -28.55 -3.17
C LEU A 28 -6.67 -29.07 -1.71
N PHE A 29 -5.46 -29.23 -1.16
CA PHE A 29 -5.23 -29.03 0.28
C PHE A 29 -3.83 -28.44 0.51
N ARG A 30 -3.68 -27.15 0.18
CA ARG A 30 -2.59 -26.26 0.63
C ARG A 30 -3.10 -24.82 0.67
N ALA A 31 -4.00 -24.52 1.60
CA ALA A 31 -4.33 -23.15 2.01
C ALA A 31 -5.25 -23.17 3.24
N CYS A 32 -4.79 -23.76 4.34
CA CYS A 32 -5.38 -23.61 5.67
C CYS A 32 -4.40 -24.30 6.62
N LEU A 33 -3.60 -23.51 7.34
CA LEU A 33 -2.90 -23.81 8.60
C LEU A 33 -1.69 -22.87 8.71
N PHE A 34 -1.94 -21.61 9.05
CA PHE A 34 -0.99 -20.77 9.79
C PHE A 34 -1.79 -19.89 10.74
N PHE A 35 -2.12 -20.46 11.90
CA PHE A 35 -2.35 -19.71 13.13
C PHE A 35 -1.57 -20.46 14.21
N PRO A 36 -0.43 -19.92 14.70
CA PRO A 36 0.17 -20.46 15.90
C PRO A 36 -0.61 -19.90 17.09
N LEU A 37 -1.32 -20.78 17.78
CA LEU A 37 -1.46 -20.64 19.22
C LEU A 37 -0.06 -20.86 19.83
N ILE A 38 0.43 -19.89 20.60
CA ILE A 38 1.31 -19.97 21.80
C ILE A 38 2.27 -18.76 21.87
N TRP A 39 2.05 -17.96 22.92
CA TRP A 39 3.00 -17.29 23.82
C TRP A 39 4.40 -16.85 23.32
N GLY A 40 4.69 -15.55 23.51
CA GLY A 40 6.02 -15.04 23.85
C GLY A 40 7.03 -14.92 22.69
N GLY A 41 6.93 -13.83 21.93
CA GLY A 41 7.94 -13.42 20.95
C GLY A 41 7.40 -12.28 20.11
N SER A 42 8.02 -11.11 20.23
CA SER A 42 7.71 -9.91 19.45
C SER A 42 7.87 -10.14 17.94
N SER A 43 6.91 -9.59 17.18
CA SER A 43 6.92 -9.31 15.73
C SER A 43 6.99 -10.52 14.78
N SER A 44 5.89 -10.82 14.07
CA SER A 44 5.91 -11.36 12.68
C SER A 44 4.56 -11.78 12.06
N THR A 45 3.39 -11.42 12.62
CA THR A 45 2.09 -11.71 11.94
C THR A 45 1.11 -10.54 11.90
N LEU A 46 1.59 -9.31 12.09
CA LEU A 46 0.75 -8.11 12.07
C LEU A 46 1.45 -6.94 11.37
N LEU A 47 1.76 -7.08 10.07
CA LEU A 47 2.29 -5.96 9.27
C LEU A 47 1.81 -6.03 7.81
N LEU A 48 0.49 -6.10 7.61
CA LEU A 48 -0.10 -5.98 6.26
C LEU A 48 -0.24 -4.52 5.79
N ALA A 49 0.13 -3.55 6.62
CA ALA A 49 0.04 -2.14 6.30
C ALA A 49 1.41 -1.50 6.42
N GLN A 50 1.93 -0.98 5.30
CA GLN A 50 2.96 0.05 5.33
C GLN A 50 2.46 1.18 6.24
N GLU A 51 3.24 1.49 7.28
CA GLU A 51 2.93 2.61 8.16
C GLU A 51 2.86 3.89 7.30
N MET A 52 1.81 4.69 7.50
CA MET A 52 1.71 6.00 6.88
C MET A 52 1.81 7.09 7.93
N VAL A 53 2.54 8.12 7.58
CA VAL A 53 2.73 9.33 8.37
C VAL A 53 1.71 10.39 7.95
N SER A 54 1.16 11.15 8.90
CA SER A 54 0.33 12.32 8.60
C SER A 54 1.20 13.55 8.34
N VAL A 55 1.02 14.16 7.17
CA VAL A 55 1.61 15.44 6.82
C VAL A 55 0.54 16.52 7.05
N PRO A 56 0.78 17.52 7.92
CA PRO A 56 -0.23 18.50 8.31
C PRO A 56 -0.57 19.45 7.16
N SER A 57 -1.78 20.02 7.17
CA SER A 57 -2.15 21.07 6.23
C SER A 57 -1.32 22.34 6.46
N GLY A 58 -1.13 23.13 5.40
CA GLY A 58 -0.37 24.37 5.47
C GLY A 58 0.35 24.70 4.16
N ALA A 59 0.73 25.96 4.03
CA ALA A 59 1.56 26.43 2.93
C ALA A 59 3.04 26.18 3.21
N PHE A 60 3.80 25.82 2.17
CA PHE A 60 5.24 25.65 2.23
C PHE A 60 5.90 26.38 1.06
N LEU A 61 7.19 26.70 1.19
CA LEU A 61 7.98 27.31 0.11
C LEU A 61 8.48 26.20 -0.83
N MET A 62 7.90 26.11 -2.02
CA MET A 62 8.26 25.17 -3.08
C MET A 62 9.30 25.78 -4.02
N GLY A 63 10.23 24.96 -4.51
CA GLY A 63 11.32 25.37 -5.38
C GLY A 63 12.51 26.02 -4.67
N ASP A 64 13.43 26.55 -5.46
CA ASP A 64 14.69 27.16 -5.00
C ASP A 64 15.06 28.34 -5.91
N SER A 65 15.08 29.55 -5.35
CA SER A 65 15.40 30.78 -6.09
C SER A 65 16.86 30.84 -6.56
N SER A 66 17.75 30.08 -5.91
CA SER A 66 19.15 29.89 -6.29
C SER A 66 19.40 28.62 -7.10
N GLY A 67 18.37 27.78 -7.30
CA GLY A 67 18.45 26.46 -7.90
C GLY A 67 18.55 26.44 -9.43
N LEU A 68 18.13 25.36 -10.06
CA LEU A 68 18.05 25.27 -11.53
C LEU A 68 16.91 26.12 -12.09
N SER A 69 16.88 26.34 -13.41
CA SER A 69 15.90 27.21 -14.05
C SER A 69 14.45 26.73 -13.87
N ASP A 70 14.25 25.42 -13.82
CA ASP A 70 12.95 24.75 -13.67
C ASP A 70 12.52 24.55 -12.21
N GLU A 71 13.39 24.93 -11.27
CA GLU A 71 13.13 24.95 -9.82
C GLU A 71 12.71 26.35 -9.35
N ARG A 72 12.68 27.32 -10.28
CA ARG A 72 12.45 28.74 -10.02
C ARG A 72 11.14 29.23 -10.63
N PRO A 73 10.57 30.31 -10.10
CA PRO A 73 10.90 30.94 -8.82
C PRO A 73 10.43 30.09 -7.62
N ALA A 74 11.07 30.28 -6.47
CA ALA A 74 10.52 29.73 -5.23
C ALA A 74 9.19 30.44 -4.90
N HIS A 75 8.16 29.68 -4.51
CA HIS A 75 6.80 30.18 -4.33
C HIS A 75 6.05 29.41 -3.25
N PHE A 76 5.06 30.04 -2.62
CA PHE A 76 4.25 29.37 -1.60
C PHE A 76 3.11 28.58 -2.23
N VAL A 77 2.97 27.32 -1.82
CA VAL A 77 1.87 26.44 -2.27
C VAL A 77 1.10 25.94 -1.04
N PRO A 78 -0.19 26.25 -0.89
CA PRO A 78 -1.05 25.66 0.14
C PRO A 78 -1.32 24.19 -0.18
N ILE A 79 -1.09 23.30 0.78
CA ILE A 79 -1.37 21.86 0.65
C ILE A 79 -2.21 21.43 1.85
N ASP A 80 -3.31 20.71 1.59
CA ASP A 80 -4.15 20.11 2.63
C ASP A 80 -3.39 19.02 3.39
N SER A 81 -3.96 18.53 4.50
CA SER A 81 -3.38 17.40 5.20
C SER A 81 -3.57 16.13 4.38
N PHE A 82 -2.57 15.27 4.36
CA PHE A 82 -2.60 13.95 3.72
C PHE A 82 -1.77 12.96 4.51
N PHE A 83 -1.90 11.67 4.19
CA PHE A 83 -1.03 10.63 4.68
C PHE A 83 -0.06 10.21 3.58
N MET A 84 1.18 9.93 3.94
CA MET A 84 2.22 9.44 3.05
C MET A 84 2.85 8.17 3.63
N ASP A 85 3.13 7.18 2.78
CA ASP A 85 3.89 5.99 3.24
C ASP A 85 5.22 6.42 3.87
N LYS A 86 5.51 5.85 5.04
CA LYS A 86 6.67 6.21 5.86
C LYS A 86 8.00 6.00 5.13
N TYR A 87 8.06 4.95 4.34
CA TYR A 87 9.18 4.59 3.47
C TYR A 87 8.72 4.44 2.02
N GLU A 88 9.68 4.34 1.11
CA GLU A 88 9.46 3.87 -0.26
C GLU A 88 8.72 2.51 -0.25
N LEU A 89 7.98 2.22 -1.33
CA LEU A 89 7.28 0.95 -1.46
C LEU A 89 8.28 -0.21 -1.54
N SER A 90 8.21 -1.20 -0.63
CA SER A 90 9.05 -2.39 -0.68
C SER A 90 8.65 -3.38 -1.76
N ILE A 91 9.60 -4.23 -2.18
CA ILE A 91 9.34 -5.36 -3.09
C ILE A 91 8.30 -6.31 -2.48
N GLU A 92 8.38 -6.60 -1.18
CA GLU A 92 7.42 -7.48 -0.50
C GLU A 92 5.98 -6.98 -0.61
N LEU A 93 5.76 -5.69 -0.30
CA LEU A 93 4.42 -5.12 -0.36
C LEU A 93 3.93 -4.98 -1.80
N TRP A 94 4.84 -4.70 -2.75
CA TRP A 94 4.51 -4.74 -4.16
C TRP A 94 3.93 -6.10 -4.54
N ASP A 95 4.65 -7.19 -4.23
CA ASP A 95 4.27 -8.56 -4.60
C ASP A 95 2.93 -8.98 -4.01
N ILE A 96 2.66 -8.62 -2.75
CA ILE A 96 1.39 -8.88 -2.07
C ILE A 96 0.22 -8.23 -2.83
N VAL A 97 0.31 -6.93 -3.11
CA VAL A 97 -0.76 -6.18 -3.78
C VAL A 97 -0.87 -6.59 -5.24
N ALA A 98 0.25 -6.77 -5.95
CA ALA A 98 0.26 -7.16 -7.36
C ALA A 98 -0.38 -8.54 -7.57
N THR A 99 -0.09 -9.51 -6.69
CA THR A 99 -0.72 -10.83 -6.72
C THR A 99 -2.24 -10.74 -6.56
N TRP A 100 -2.71 -9.93 -5.61
CA TRP A 100 -4.14 -9.66 -5.48
C TRP A 100 -4.71 -8.97 -6.71
N ALA A 101 -3.99 -7.98 -7.25
CA ALA A 101 -4.43 -7.17 -8.37
C ALA A 101 -4.64 -8.00 -9.65
N GLU A 102 -3.70 -8.89 -9.98
CA GLU A 102 -3.79 -9.76 -11.16
C GLU A 102 -4.99 -10.71 -11.08
N LEU A 103 -5.31 -11.22 -9.88
CA LEU A 103 -6.53 -12.00 -9.64
C LEU A 103 -7.82 -11.17 -9.74
N ASN A 104 -7.73 -9.85 -9.70
CA ASN A 104 -8.84 -8.89 -9.73
C ASN A 104 -8.81 -7.98 -10.98
N GLY A 105 -8.21 -8.47 -12.07
CA GLY A 105 -8.29 -7.87 -13.39
C GLY A 105 -7.35 -6.70 -13.66
N TYR A 106 -6.32 -6.50 -12.83
CA TYR A 106 -5.22 -5.60 -13.14
C TYR A 106 -4.16 -6.30 -14.00
N ASP A 107 -3.47 -5.51 -14.82
CA ASP A 107 -2.25 -5.92 -15.49
C ASP A 107 -1.06 -5.04 -15.06
N PHE A 108 0.15 -5.56 -15.20
CA PHE A 108 1.39 -4.82 -15.02
C PHE A 108 2.34 -5.11 -16.17
N SER A 109 3.20 -4.17 -16.52
CA SER A 109 4.20 -4.37 -17.57
C SER A 109 5.25 -5.43 -17.17
N GLU A 110 5.78 -6.13 -18.17
CA GLU A 110 6.89 -7.10 -17.98
C GLU A 110 8.15 -6.46 -17.38
N LYS A 111 8.33 -5.14 -17.56
CA LYS A 111 9.46 -4.38 -17.00
C LYS A 111 9.38 -4.39 -15.46
N THR A 112 8.18 -4.16 -14.92
CA THR A 112 7.93 -4.05 -13.48
C THR A 112 7.98 -5.40 -12.75
N ARG A 113 7.85 -6.51 -13.46
CA ARG A 113 7.94 -7.87 -12.90
C ARG A 113 9.37 -8.32 -12.54
N LYS A 114 10.38 -7.48 -12.79
CA LYS A 114 11.79 -7.83 -12.60
C LYS A 114 12.52 -6.73 -11.81
N PRO A 115 12.11 -6.47 -10.54
CA PRO A 115 12.84 -5.51 -9.72
C PRO A 115 14.28 -5.99 -9.51
N LEU A 116 15.21 -5.04 -9.48
CA LEU A 116 16.59 -5.31 -9.09
C LEU A 116 16.69 -5.30 -7.57
N ARG A 117 17.23 -6.40 -7.04
CA ARG A 117 17.25 -6.79 -5.63
C ARG A 117 18.27 -6.03 -4.76
N GLY A 118 18.64 -4.81 -5.16
CA GLY A 118 19.75 -4.07 -4.56
C GLY A 118 21.12 -4.69 -4.86
N ALA A 119 22.07 -4.52 -3.93
CA ALA A 119 23.40 -5.10 -4.06
C ALA A 119 23.34 -6.65 -4.04
N SER A 120 24.13 -7.32 -4.88
CA SER A 120 24.03 -8.77 -5.14
C SER A 120 24.26 -9.68 -3.92
N TRP A 121 24.83 -9.13 -2.85
CA TRP A 121 25.13 -9.83 -1.59
C TRP A 121 24.10 -9.56 -0.49
N SER A 122 23.06 -8.73 -0.73
CA SER A 122 21.99 -8.51 0.25
C SER A 122 21.20 -9.79 0.48
N ASN A 123 21.05 -10.19 1.75
CA ASN A 123 20.42 -11.45 2.15
C ASN A 123 18.89 -11.38 2.13
N ASP A 124 18.30 -10.18 2.21
CA ASP A 124 16.86 -9.99 2.21
C ASP A 124 16.45 -8.89 1.22
N PRO A 125 16.25 -9.24 -0.05
CA PRO A 125 15.86 -8.28 -1.07
C PRO A 125 14.39 -7.83 -0.94
N SER A 126 13.59 -8.48 -0.09
CA SER A 126 12.15 -8.18 0.02
C SER A 126 11.89 -6.80 0.65
N LEU A 127 12.81 -6.36 1.51
CA LEU A 127 12.79 -5.06 2.19
C LEU A 127 13.47 -3.94 1.38
N HIS A 128 14.00 -4.21 0.19
CA HIS A 128 14.50 -3.14 -0.68
C HIS A 128 13.33 -2.42 -1.37
N PRO A 129 13.51 -1.15 -1.77
CA PRO A 129 12.49 -0.43 -2.50
C PRO A 129 12.22 -1.13 -3.84
N MET A 130 10.93 -1.30 -4.13
CA MET A 130 10.46 -1.72 -5.43
C MET A 130 10.94 -0.71 -6.48
N ASN A 131 11.58 -1.23 -7.52
CA ASN A 131 12.12 -0.45 -8.62
C ASN A 131 11.73 -1.09 -9.96
N MET A 132 12.24 -0.54 -11.07
CA MET A 132 11.81 -0.95 -12.41
C MET A 132 10.30 -0.72 -12.63
N VAL A 133 9.71 0.21 -11.89
CA VAL A 133 8.28 0.52 -11.96
C VAL A 133 8.04 1.63 -12.98
N THR A 134 7.13 1.39 -13.92
CA THR A 134 6.61 2.44 -14.82
C THR A 134 5.59 3.31 -14.10
N TRP A 135 5.37 4.54 -14.56
CA TRP A 135 4.33 5.41 -13.98
C TRP A 135 2.94 4.78 -14.11
N PHE A 136 2.66 4.12 -15.24
CA PHE A 136 1.37 3.44 -15.48
C PHE A 136 1.14 2.30 -14.47
N ASP A 137 2.16 1.49 -14.21
CA ASP A 137 2.07 0.42 -13.23
C ASP A 137 1.96 0.97 -11.80
N ALA A 138 2.64 2.07 -11.50
CA ALA A 138 2.56 2.73 -10.20
C ALA A 138 1.14 3.21 -9.86
N VAL A 139 0.44 3.86 -10.80
CA VAL A 139 -0.94 4.32 -10.58
C VAL A 139 -1.94 3.17 -10.53
N LYS A 140 -1.76 2.12 -11.35
CA LYS A 140 -2.57 0.89 -11.26
C LYS A 140 -2.38 0.19 -9.92
N TRP A 141 -1.14 0.12 -9.44
CA TRP A 141 -0.82 -0.46 -8.14
C TRP A 141 -1.49 0.31 -6.99
N CYS A 142 -1.50 1.64 -7.04
CA CYS A 142 -2.19 2.48 -6.07
C CYS A 142 -3.72 2.21 -6.04
N ASN A 143 -4.34 2.07 -7.21
CA ASN A 143 -5.74 1.65 -7.32
C ASN A 143 -5.97 0.24 -6.76
N ALA A 144 -5.09 -0.70 -7.08
CA ALA A 144 -5.18 -2.06 -6.59
C ALA A 144 -5.05 -2.13 -5.06
N ARG A 145 -4.09 -1.42 -4.46
CA ARG A 145 -3.96 -1.30 -3.00
C ARG A 145 -5.22 -0.70 -2.39
N SER A 146 -5.80 0.32 -3.02
CA SER A 146 -7.05 0.94 -2.56
C SER A 146 -8.15 -0.10 -2.44
N GLU A 147 -8.42 -0.85 -3.51
CA GLU A 147 -9.49 -1.84 -3.50
C GLU A 147 -9.17 -3.08 -2.65
N MET A 148 -7.90 -3.48 -2.59
CA MET A 148 -7.44 -4.56 -1.72
C MET A 148 -7.70 -4.23 -0.25
N GLU A 149 -7.59 -2.97 0.15
CA GLU A 149 -7.91 -2.47 1.49
C GLU A 149 -9.36 -1.95 1.62
N GLY A 150 -10.17 -2.10 0.55
CA GLY A 150 -11.58 -1.68 0.45
C GLY A 150 -11.83 -0.18 0.61
N ARG A 151 -10.89 0.60 0.08
CA ARG A 151 -10.97 2.04 -0.19
C ARG A 151 -11.41 2.29 -1.63
N THR A 152 -12.06 3.41 -1.88
CA THR A 152 -12.46 3.83 -3.22
C THR A 152 -11.22 4.18 -4.07
N PRO A 153 -11.01 3.53 -5.24
CA PRO A 153 -9.90 3.84 -6.13
C PRO A 153 -9.96 5.29 -6.62
N VAL A 154 -8.82 5.82 -7.04
CA VAL A 154 -8.63 7.23 -7.38
C VAL A 154 -8.48 7.47 -8.87
N TYR A 155 -7.89 6.53 -9.62
CA TYR A 155 -7.61 6.69 -11.04
C TYR A 155 -8.65 6.00 -11.91
N TYR A 156 -9.21 6.74 -12.88
CA TYR A 156 -10.24 6.25 -13.80
C TYR A 156 -9.84 6.51 -15.25
N LEU A 157 -10.49 5.82 -16.19
CA LEU A 157 -10.28 6.00 -17.63
C LEU A 157 -11.21 7.07 -18.25
N ASP A 158 -12.12 7.64 -17.45
CA ASP A 158 -13.12 8.60 -17.89
C ASP A 158 -13.33 9.70 -16.83
N GLU A 159 -13.67 10.91 -17.27
CA GLU A 159 -13.89 12.05 -16.37
C GLU A 159 -15.11 11.87 -15.45
N ALA A 160 -16.07 11.03 -15.85
CA ALA A 160 -17.22 10.66 -15.03
C ALA A 160 -16.85 9.66 -13.90
N LYS A 161 -15.61 9.15 -13.88
CA LYS A 161 -15.06 8.26 -12.85
C LYS A 161 -15.86 6.98 -12.70
N THR A 162 -16.23 6.38 -13.83
CA THR A 162 -17.05 5.17 -13.92
C THR A 162 -16.24 3.91 -14.18
N THR A 163 -15.12 4.04 -14.89
CA THR A 163 -14.24 2.94 -15.29
C THR A 163 -12.91 3.04 -14.55
N VAL A 164 -12.73 2.20 -13.53
CA VAL A 164 -11.47 2.14 -12.76
C VAL A 164 -10.31 1.78 -13.70
N TYR A 165 -9.20 2.51 -13.60
CA TYR A 165 -8.01 2.21 -14.39
C TYR A 165 -7.30 0.97 -13.83
N ARG A 166 -7.37 -0.13 -14.58
CA ARG A 166 -6.79 -1.44 -14.22
C ARG A 166 -5.82 -2.01 -15.24
N SER A 167 -5.97 -1.66 -16.52
CA SER A 167 -5.25 -2.31 -17.60
C SER A 167 -4.80 -1.36 -18.70
N GLY A 168 -3.70 -1.74 -19.37
CA GLY A 168 -3.09 -0.96 -20.45
C GLY A 168 -2.36 0.30 -19.97
N GLU A 169 -1.94 1.12 -20.93
CA GLU A 169 -1.19 2.37 -20.72
C GLU A 169 -2.05 3.56 -21.18
N ALA A 170 -2.58 4.32 -20.23
CA ALA A 170 -3.50 5.43 -20.49
C ALA A 170 -2.96 6.76 -19.95
N ASN A 171 -2.95 7.78 -20.82
CA ASN A 171 -2.60 9.14 -20.40
C ASN A 171 -3.78 9.78 -19.67
N LEU A 172 -3.74 9.73 -18.33
CA LEU A 172 -4.77 10.33 -17.48
C LEU A 172 -4.56 11.83 -17.28
N ASN A 173 -5.65 12.59 -17.20
CA ASN A 173 -5.69 14.00 -16.81
C ASN A 173 -6.28 14.18 -15.39
N ASN A 174 -6.29 15.41 -14.85
CA ASN A 174 -6.76 15.64 -13.48
C ASN A 174 -8.26 15.37 -13.28
N ASN A 175 -9.08 15.48 -14.32
CA ASN A 175 -10.52 15.22 -14.25
C ASN A 175 -10.83 13.72 -14.15
N MET A 176 -9.92 12.86 -14.59
CA MET A 176 -9.99 11.40 -14.46
C MET A 176 -9.56 10.89 -13.08
N VAL A 177 -9.15 11.79 -12.17
CA VAL A 177 -8.75 11.44 -10.81
C VAL A 177 -9.81 11.88 -9.80
N ARG A 178 -10.18 10.98 -8.89
CA ARG A 178 -11.09 11.25 -7.77
C ARG A 178 -10.31 11.78 -6.56
N TRP A 179 -9.87 13.03 -6.63
CA TRP A 179 -9.02 13.66 -5.59
C TRP A 179 -9.60 13.68 -4.16
N THR A 180 -10.91 13.51 -4.02
CA THR A 180 -11.63 13.54 -2.74
C THR A 180 -12.07 12.14 -2.27
N SER A 181 -11.31 11.09 -2.58
CA SER A 181 -11.55 9.74 -2.06
C SER A 181 -10.48 9.30 -1.05
N SER A 182 -10.78 8.23 -0.30
CA SER A 182 -9.84 7.70 0.70
C SER A 182 -8.70 6.84 0.12
N GLY A 183 -8.73 6.56 -1.19
CA GLY A 183 -7.80 5.68 -1.89
C GLY A 183 -6.36 6.21 -1.98
N TYR A 184 -5.44 5.29 -2.25
CA TYR A 184 -4.03 5.55 -2.47
C TYR A 184 -3.76 6.06 -3.87
N ARG A 185 -2.84 7.00 -3.99
CA ARG A 185 -2.33 7.58 -5.24
C ARG A 185 -0.84 7.88 -5.13
N LEU A 186 -0.22 8.20 -6.26
CA LEU A 186 1.05 8.92 -6.25
C LEU A 186 0.89 10.31 -5.60
N PRO A 187 1.93 10.81 -4.91
CA PRO A 187 1.96 12.21 -4.48
C PRO A 187 1.94 13.13 -5.69
N THR A 188 1.32 14.30 -5.53
CA THR A 188 1.66 15.43 -6.39
C THR A 188 3.09 15.87 -6.12
N GLU A 189 3.74 16.51 -7.07
CA GLU A 189 5.10 17.06 -6.88
C GLU A 189 5.16 17.99 -5.65
N ALA A 190 4.09 18.77 -5.44
CA ALA A 190 4.00 19.69 -4.33
C ALA A 190 3.83 18.98 -2.97
N GLU A 191 3.03 17.91 -2.92
CA GLU A 191 2.92 17.08 -1.71
C GLU A 191 4.25 16.39 -1.39
N TRP A 192 4.94 15.87 -2.41
CA TRP A 192 6.24 15.23 -2.23
C TRP A 192 7.26 16.21 -1.65
N GLU A 193 7.40 17.40 -2.25
CA GLU A 193 8.38 18.38 -1.80
C GLU A 193 8.04 18.93 -0.40
N LYS A 194 6.77 19.17 -0.09
CA LYS A 194 6.33 19.54 1.25
C LYS A 194 6.72 18.48 2.28
N ALA A 195 6.42 17.22 1.96
CA ALA A 195 6.72 16.09 2.82
C ALA A 195 8.24 15.96 3.03
N ALA A 196 9.05 16.08 1.98
CA ALA A 196 10.51 15.99 2.04
C ALA A 196 11.14 17.14 2.84
N ARG A 197 10.63 18.37 2.70
CA ARG A 197 11.11 19.55 3.42
C ARG A 197 10.83 19.50 4.93
N GLY A 198 9.81 18.78 5.37
CA GLY A 198 9.41 18.82 6.78
C GLY A 198 9.07 20.24 7.22
N SER A 199 9.67 20.70 8.32
CA SER A 199 9.53 22.07 8.84
C SER A 199 10.61 23.03 8.29
N HIS A 200 11.44 22.58 7.36
CA HIS A 200 12.56 23.37 6.85
C HIS A 200 12.19 24.25 5.65
N ILE A 201 12.67 25.49 5.65
CA ILE A 201 12.46 26.48 4.59
C ILE A 201 13.79 26.77 3.89
N GLY A 202 13.79 26.67 2.55
CA GLY A 202 14.95 27.02 1.72
C GLY A 202 16.18 26.15 1.96
N LYS A 203 15.97 24.90 2.39
CA LYS A 203 17.04 23.91 2.57
C LYS A 203 17.17 22.99 1.37
N ASP A 204 18.39 22.55 1.14
CA ASP A 204 18.79 21.64 0.08
C ASP A 204 18.46 20.19 0.43
N TYR A 205 18.57 19.82 1.72
CA TYR A 205 18.36 18.46 2.20
C TYR A 205 17.43 18.41 3.42
N PRO A 206 16.84 17.24 3.77
CA PRO A 206 15.89 17.11 4.88
C PRO A 206 16.45 17.52 6.24
N TRP A 207 17.77 17.54 6.40
CA TRP A 207 18.49 17.95 7.62
C TRP A 207 19.18 19.32 7.51
N GLY A 208 19.04 20.03 6.38
CA GLY A 208 19.65 21.34 6.15
C GLY A 208 20.64 21.38 4.97
N ASN A 209 21.63 22.29 5.05
CA ASN A 209 22.58 22.57 3.96
C ASN A 209 24.01 22.13 4.31
N THR A 210 24.15 21.16 5.21
CA THR A 210 25.45 20.57 5.55
C THR A 210 25.91 19.62 4.44
N ALA A 211 27.23 19.44 4.34
CA ALA A 211 27.80 18.52 3.36
C ALA A 211 27.25 17.09 3.54
N LEU A 212 27.05 16.41 2.41
CA LEU A 212 26.62 15.02 2.37
C LEU A 212 27.72 14.09 2.89
N ASN A 213 27.34 13.07 3.66
CA ASN A 213 28.20 11.96 4.05
C ASN A 213 27.38 10.66 4.07
N GLY A 214 28.07 9.53 4.14
CA GLY A 214 27.47 8.19 4.06
C GLY A 214 26.47 7.80 5.14
N ALA A 215 26.40 8.54 6.25
CA ALA A 215 25.44 8.26 7.30
C ALA A 215 24.06 8.89 7.06
N LEU A 216 23.92 9.75 6.04
CA LEU A 216 22.72 10.58 5.82
C LEU A 216 21.73 10.01 4.79
N GLY A 217 22.17 9.05 3.97
CA GLY A 217 21.33 8.45 2.94
C GLY A 217 22.14 7.66 1.91
N ASN A 218 21.44 6.87 1.10
CA ASN A 218 22.07 6.04 0.08
C ASN A 218 22.20 6.83 -1.24
N TYR A 219 23.43 7.10 -1.63
CA TYR A 219 23.79 7.77 -2.87
C TYR A 219 25.12 7.21 -3.36
N ARG A 220 25.57 7.58 -4.56
CA ARG A 220 26.78 6.98 -5.11
C ARG A 220 28.03 7.44 -4.35
N LEU A 221 28.81 6.47 -3.85
CA LEU A 221 29.97 6.73 -2.98
C LEU A 221 29.54 7.42 -1.68
N SER A 222 28.36 7.06 -1.17
CA SER A 222 27.98 7.35 0.21
C SER A 222 28.97 6.66 1.16
N GLY A 223 29.47 5.48 0.79
CA GLY A 223 30.25 4.64 1.69
C GLY A 223 29.36 3.89 2.67
N ASP A 224 28.05 3.83 2.45
CA ASP A 224 27.22 2.81 3.08
C ASP A 224 27.50 1.43 2.45
N PRO A 225 27.12 0.32 3.09
CA PRO A 225 27.42 -1.02 2.57
C PRO A 225 26.85 -1.28 1.17
N PHE A 226 25.80 -0.57 0.76
CA PHE A 226 25.03 -0.77 -0.47
C PHE A 226 25.47 0.12 -1.65
N ASP A 227 26.72 0.62 -1.67
CA ASP A 227 27.21 1.40 -2.81
C ASP A 227 26.91 0.71 -4.16
N ASN A 228 26.38 1.50 -5.11
CA ASN A 228 25.93 1.03 -6.44
C ASN A 228 24.73 0.04 -6.40
N GLY A 229 23.91 0.10 -5.35
CA GLY A 229 22.63 -0.59 -5.23
C GLY A 229 21.68 0.13 -4.27
N THR A 230 20.43 -0.33 -4.24
CA THR A 230 19.48 0.14 -3.22
C THR A 230 19.84 -0.43 -1.85
N SER A 231 19.51 0.31 -0.79
CA SER A 231 19.53 -0.17 0.59
C SER A 231 18.11 -0.63 0.98
N PRO A 232 17.95 -1.46 2.02
CA PRO A 232 16.64 -1.71 2.61
C PRO A 232 15.94 -0.40 2.96
N ILE A 233 14.62 -0.37 2.85
CA ILE A 233 13.82 0.80 3.22
C ILE A 233 14.04 1.14 4.70
N GLY A 234 14.20 2.42 5.03
CA GLY A 234 14.45 2.88 6.39
C GLY A 234 15.81 2.48 6.97
N TYR A 235 16.80 2.13 6.13
CA TYR A 235 18.11 1.71 6.61
C TYR A 235 18.83 2.75 7.49
N PHE A 236 18.63 4.05 7.20
CA PHE A 236 19.26 5.15 7.93
C PHE A 236 18.45 5.56 9.17
N ASN A 237 18.29 4.64 10.11
CA ASN A 237 17.43 4.78 11.30
C ASN A 237 18.17 5.13 12.61
N GLY A 238 19.47 5.39 12.55
CA GLY A 238 20.30 5.67 13.73
C GLY A 238 20.95 4.43 14.35
N GLU A 239 20.70 3.24 13.82
CA GLU A 239 21.30 1.98 14.28
C GLU A 239 22.33 1.41 13.29
N GLN A 240 22.45 1.99 12.10
CA GLN A 240 23.37 1.54 11.06
C GLN A 240 24.83 1.75 11.44
N LEU A 241 25.65 0.70 11.30
CA LEU A 241 27.10 0.79 11.41
C LEU A 241 27.69 0.99 10.01
N ILE A 242 28.22 2.19 9.77
CA ILE A 242 28.97 2.51 8.55
C ILE A 242 30.46 2.30 8.85
N SER A 243 30.99 1.13 8.47
CA SER A 243 32.41 0.76 8.58
C SER A 243 33.04 0.65 7.19
N THR A 244 34.33 0.96 7.09
CA THR A 244 35.09 0.67 5.87
C THR A 244 35.20 -0.84 5.68
N GLU A 245 34.32 -1.40 4.85
CA GLU A 245 34.30 -2.81 4.47
C GLU A 245 34.35 -2.96 2.95
N THR A 246 34.55 -4.20 2.48
CA THR A 246 34.29 -4.57 1.09
C THR A 246 32.87 -4.11 0.71
N HIS A 247 32.77 -3.24 -0.31
CA HIS A 247 31.52 -2.61 -0.79
C HIS A 247 31.10 -1.28 -0.13
N SER A 248 31.90 -0.72 0.79
CA SER A 248 31.74 0.65 1.34
C SER A 248 32.90 1.54 0.86
N TYR A 249 32.76 2.15 -0.31
CA TYR A 249 33.82 2.95 -0.91
C TYR A 249 33.90 4.34 -0.28
N GLY A 250 34.82 4.50 0.68
CA GLY A 250 35.06 5.80 1.32
C GLY A 250 34.18 6.07 2.55
N GLY A 251 33.64 5.02 3.18
CA GLY A 251 32.94 5.13 4.46
C GLY A 251 33.84 5.70 5.55
N GLU A 252 33.29 6.55 6.40
CA GLU A 252 33.93 6.98 7.64
C GLU A 252 33.15 6.39 8.82
N VAL A 253 33.85 5.96 9.89
CA VAL A 253 33.19 5.49 11.11
C VAL A 253 32.54 6.68 11.81
N ILE A 254 31.27 6.90 11.55
CA ILE A 254 30.48 8.00 12.08
C ILE A 254 29.41 7.43 13.01
N LYS A 255 29.09 8.16 14.09
CA LYS A 255 27.93 7.84 14.93
C LYS A 255 26.65 8.07 14.12
N PRO A 256 25.85 7.03 13.85
CA PRO A 256 24.64 7.18 13.04
C PRO A 256 23.64 8.13 13.71
N LEU A 257 22.94 8.90 12.87
CA LEU A 257 21.76 9.68 13.25
C LEU A 257 20.53 8.98 12.68
N ASP A 258 19.39 9.14 13.36
CA ASP A 258 18.09 8.79 12.81
C ASP A 258 17.74 9.82 11.73
N MET A 259 17.58 9.36 10.49
CA MET A 259 17.36 10.21 9.33
C MET A 259 15.87 10.38 8.97
N ALA A 260 14.97 9.98 9.87
CA ALA A 260 13.59 10.46 9.83
C ALA A 260 13.57 12.00 9.77
N ASN A 261 12.85 12.57 8.80
CA ASN A 261 12.63 14.00 8.77
C ASN A 261 11.61 14.44 9.83
N ASP A 262 11.28 15.74 9.91
CA ASP A 262 10.37 16.29 10.93
C ASP A 262 8.97 15.66 10.97
N PHE A 263 8.53 14.99 9.90
CA PHE A 263 7.27 14.26 9.87
C PHE A 263 7.43 12.77 10.21
N GLY A 264 8.65 12.25 10.28
CA GLY A 264 8.92 10.83 10.50
C GLY A 264 9.05 10.02 9.22
N LEU A 265 9.26 10.68 8.08
CA LEU A 265 9.49 10.04 6.78
C LEU A 265 10.97 9.72 6.60
N TYR A 266 11.23 8.55 6.06
CA TYR A 266 12.57 8.08 5.70
C TYR A 266 12.76 8.09 4.18
N ASP A 267 14.03 8.03 3.77
CA ASP A 267 14.43 7.86 2.37
C ASP A 267 13.87 8.95 1.43
N MET A 268 13.54 10.15 1.97
CA MET A 268 13.16 11.32 1.15
C MET A 268 14.34 11.88 0.34
N PHE A 269 15.51 11.26 0.48
CA PHE A 269 16.78 11.61 -0.13
C PHE A 269 17.50 10.32 -0.52
N GLY A 270 17.91 10.20 -1.78
CA GLY A 270 18.68 9.06 -2.28
C GLY A 270 17.84 7.80 -2.47
N ASN A 271 18.49 6.64 -2.40
CA ASN A 271 17.96 5.30 -2.65
C ASN A 271 17.30 5.16 -4.03
N VAL A 272 16.01 5.48 -4.21
CA VAL A 272 15.39 5.57 -5.54
C VAL A 272 14.62 6.86 -5.76
N PHE A 273 14.58 7.33 -7.01
CA PHE A 273 13.67 8.39 -7.39
C PHE A 273 12.23 7.88 -7.27
N GLU A 274 11.32 8.75 -6.84
CA GLU A 274 9.93 8.43 -6.62
C GLU A 274 9.03 9.11 -7.66
N TRP A 275 8.22 8.30 -8.36
CA TRP A 275 7.24 8.82 -9.30
C TRP A 275 6.22 9.75 -8.61
N CYS A 276 5.98 10.91 -9.22
CA CYS A 276 4.91 11.82 -8.85
C CYS A 276 3.78 11.78 -9.90
N TRP A 277 2.62 12.29 -9.51
CA TRP A 277 1.47 12.44 -10.40
C TRP A 277 1.74 13.40 -11.57
N ASP A 278 2.39 14.52 -11.29
CA ASP A 278 2.46 15.69 -12.17
C ASP A 278 3.12 15.38 -13.52
N TRP A 279 2.59 15.99 -14.58
CA TRP A 279 3.33 16.17 -15.82
C TRP A 279 4.48 17.15 -15.58
N TYR A 280 5.66 16.86 -16.13
CA TYR A 280 6.79 17.76 -16.05
C TYR A 280 6.62 18.90 -17.06
N ASP A 281 6.80 20.13 -16.57
CA ASP A 281 6.94 21.33 -17.37
C ASP A 281 8.03 22.21 -16.72
N PRO A 282 9.10 22.56 -17.47
CA PRO A 282 10.22 23.34 -16.95
C PRO A 282 9.85 24.79 -16.63
N THR A 283 8.69 25.25 -17.09
CA THR A 283 8.14 26.59 -16.83
C THR A 283 6.97 26.57 -15.85
N TRP A 284 6.64 25.41 -15.27
CA TRP A 284 5.47 25.25 -14.40
C TRP A 284 5.48 26.22 -13.23
N TYR A 285 6.61 26.40 -12.56
CA TYR A 285 6.73 27.31 -11.40
C TYR A 285 6.66 28.78 -11.83
N GLY A 286 7.08 29.08 -13.05
CA GLY A 286 7.12 30.43 -13.60
C GLY A 286 8.32 30.66 -14.52
N TYR A 287 8.58 31.93 -14.82
CA TYR A 287 9.74 32.36 -15.62
C TYR A 287 10.46 33.51 -14.95
N GLY A 288 11.76 33.34 -14.71
CA GLY A 288 12.57 34.31 -13.98
C GLY A 288 12.03 34.51 -12.55
N SER A 289 11.64 35.73 -12.20
CA SER A 289 11.03 36.07 -10.91
C SER A 289 9.50 36.08 -10.92
N VAL A 290 8.87 35.77 -12.06
CA VAL A 290 7.41 35.79 -12.20
C VAL A 290 6.87 34.39 -11.94
N VAL A 291 6.08 34.26 -10.87
CA VAL A 291 5.43 33.01 -10.47
C VAL A 291 4.24 32.71 -11.38
N ASN A 292 4.08 31.45 -11.79
CA ASN A 292 2.88 30.99 -12.47
C ASN A 292 1.67 30.96 -11.50
N PRO A 293 0.57 31.70 -11.77
CA PRO A 293 -0.60 31.70 -10.90
C PRO A 293 -1.26 30.33 -10.72
N ALA A 294 -1.06 29.39 -11.65
CA ALA A 294 -1.57 28.03 -11.53
C ALA A 294 -0.77 27.18 -10.53
N ALA A 295 0.54 27.40 -10.42
CA ALA A 295 1.42 26.65 -9.53
C ALA A 295 1.19 26.98 -8.04
N VAL A 296 0.72 28.19 -7.73
CA VAL A 296 0.39 28.63 -6.36
C VAL A 296 -1.02 28.25 -5.90
N LYS A 297 -1.81 27.57 -6.75
CA LYS A 297 -3.14 27.10 -6.36
C LYS A 297 -3.02 26.06 -5.26
N ALA A 298 -3.99 26.08 -4.34
CA ALA A 298 -4.08 25.08 -3.28
C ALA A 298 -4.17 23.67 -3.89
N ASN A 299 -3.37 22.75 -3.35
CA ASN A 299 -3.23 21.37 -3.85
C ASN A 299 -2.90 21.34 -5.35
N SER A 300 -1.89 22.10 -5.77
CA SER A 300 -1.37 22.05 -7.15
C SER A 300 -1.09 20.60 -7.57
N ARG A 301 -1.54 20.24 -8.78
CA ARG A 301 -1.44 18.91 -9.39
C ARG A 301 -0.61 18.92 -10.67
N GLY A 302 0.17 19.98 -10.86
CA GLY A 302 0.94 20.19 -12.07
C GLY A 302 0.06 20.67 -13.23
N PRO A 303 0.66 20.78 -14.43
CA PRO A 303 -0.07 21.14 -15.63
C PRO A 303 -1.05 20.05 -16.05
N GLU A 304 -2.20 20.45 -16.60
CA GLU A 304 -3.25 19.53 -17.08
C GLU A 304 -2.77 18.65 -18.24
N GLU A 305 -1.85 19.17 -19.05
CA GLU A 305 -1.31 18.52 -20.24
C GLU A 305 0.22 18.48 -20.17
N PRO A 306 0.87 17.48 -20.80
CA PRO A 306 2.32 17.40 -20.84
C PRO A 306 2.93 18.55 -21.63
N TYR A 307 4.14 18.95 -21.24
CA TYR A 307 4.91 19.94 -21.99
C TYR A 307 5.15 19.48 -23.44
N THR A 308 4.89 20.37 -24.40
CA THR A 308 4.78 19.99 -25.82
C THR A 308 6.08 20.11 -26.62
N ASP A 309 7.20 20.49 -25.99
CA ASP A 309 8.50 20.52 -26.69
C ASP A 309 8.97 19.09 -27.01
N LEU A 310 9.11 18.82 -28.30
CA LEU A 310 9.52 17.52 -28.84
C LEU A 310 10.89 17.05 -28.32
N ARG A 311 11.75 17.95 -27.81
CA ARG A 311 13.07 17.59 -27.26
C ARG A 311 12.99 16.98 -25.87
N ILE A 312 11.98 17.33 -25.09
CA ILE A 312 11.78 16.83 -23.72
C ILE A 312 10.81 15.64 -23.76
N GLY A 313 9.79 15.72 -24.61
CA GLY A 313 8.75 14.70 -24.73
C GLY A 313 7.71 14.80 -23.60
N ARG A 314 6.78 13.85 -23.59
CA ARG A 314 5.69 13.79 -22.60
C ARG A 314 6.14 13.00 -21.38
N THR A 315 6.53 13.70 -20.33
CA THR A 315 7.24 13.09 -19.20
C THR A 315 6.61 13.45 -17.87
N ARG A 316 6.61 12.50 -16.94
CA ARG A 316 6.10 12.66 -15.57
C ARG A 316 7.26 12.98 -14.63
N VAL A 317 6.94 13.63 -13.51
CA VAL A 317 7.90 14.08 -12.50
C VAL A 317 8.41 12.90 -11.66
N LEU A 318 9.70 12.94 -11.32
CA LEU A 318 10.41 12.07 -10.38
C LEU A 318 11.15 12.95 -9.35
N ARG A 319 11.16 12.57 -8.07
CA ARG A 319 11.80 13.34 -6.97
C ARG A 319 12.64 12.45 -6.06
N GLY A 320 13.51 13.02 -5.22
CA GLY A 320 14.27 12.28 -4.19
C GLY A 320 15.75 12.03 -4.48
N GLY A 321 16.13 11.83 -5.74
CA GLY A 321 17.47 11.34 -6.08
C GLY A 321 17.54 9.82 -6.03
N ASP A 322 18.72 9.23 -6.24
CA ASP A 322 18.90 7.77 -6.19
C ASP A 322 20.33 7.38 -5.79
N TYR A 323 20.56 6.07 -5.61
CA TYR A 323 21.86 5.50 -5.22
C TYR A 323 22.99 5.63 -6.26
N ASP A 324 22.73 5.98 -7.52
CA ASP A 324 23.71 6.01 -8.62
C ASP A 324 24.20 7.44 -8.95
N HIS A 325 23.80 8.44 -8.16
CA HIS A 325 24.22 9.82 -8.33
C HIS A 325 25.24 10.30 -7.28
N LEU A 326 26.32 10.92 -7.77
CA LEU A 326 27.42 11.46 -6.96
C LEU A 326 27.03 12.78 -6.28
N ASN A 327 27.63 13.06 -5.12
CA ASN A 327 27.45 14.31 -4.36
C ASN A 327 28.30 15.51 -4.86
N SER A 328 29.05 15.39 -5.96
CA SER A 328 29.91 16.49 -6.46
C SER A 328 29.08 17.71 -6.87
N THR A 329 29.58 18.93 -6.75
CA THR A 329 28.77 20.17 -6.85
C THR A 329 27.95 20.37 -8.14
N SER A 330 28.28 19.66 -9.24
CA SER A 330 27.46 19.60 -10.46
C SER A 330 26.47 18.42 -10.50
N SER A 331 26.75 17.31 -9.83
CA SER A 331 25.95 16.06 -9.84
C SER A 331 25.11 15.86 -8.56
N GLY A 332 25.56 16.34 -7.41
CA GLY A 332 24.83 16.35 -6.13
C GLY A 332 23.63 17.29 -6.12
N ARG A 333 23.46 18.06 -7.20
CA ARG A 333 22.24 18.82 -7.49
C ARG A 333 21.03 17.91 -7.61
N LEU A 334 21.22 16.66 -8.04
CA LEU A 334 20.16 15.68 -8.31
C LEU A 334 19.53 15.11 -7.04
N LEU A 335 20.26 15.18 -5.92
CA LEU A 335 19.82 14.70 -4.62
C LEU A 335 19.15 15.80 -3.77
N ARG A 336 19.13 17.05 -4.24
CA ARG A 336 18.48 18.14 -3.48
C ARG A 336 16.98 17.94 -3.46
N ILE A 337 16.35 18.33 -2.34
CA ILE A 337 14.89 18.33 -2.20
C ILE A 337 14.23 19.12 -3.34
N ALA A 338 14.80 20.24 -3.78
CA ALA A 338 14.21 21.06 -4.86
C ALA A 338 14.37 20.45 -6.26
N PHE A 339 15.19 19.41 -6.44
CA PHE A 339 15.56 18.92 -7.77
C PHE A 339 14.45 18.14 -8.47
N ARG A 340 14.09 18.60 -9.67
CA ARG A 340 12.99 18.03 -10.46
C ARG A 340 13.58 17.11 -11.53
N HIS A 341 13.33 15.81 -11.41
CA HIS A 341 13.66 14.85 -12.46
C HIS A 341 12.43 14.53 -13.29
N GLN A 342 12.64 14.01 -14.50
CA GLN A 342 11.55 13.69 -15.42
C GLN A 342 11.89 12.53 -16.34
N ARG A 343 10.89 11.69 -16.63
CA ARG A 343 10.98 10.63 -17.64
C ARG A 343 9.63 10.29 -18.26
N THR A 344 9.66 9.63 -19.41
CA THR A 344 8.44 9.15 -20.06
C THR A 344 7.74 8.14 -19.15
N PRO A 345 6.40 8.11 -19.12
CA PRO A 345 5.65 7.29 -18.17
C PRO A 345 5.85 5.78 -18.35
N ASP A 346 6.33 5.32 -19.50
CA ASP A 346 6.67 3.92 -19.81
C ASP A 346 8.12 3.54 -19.41
N SER A 347 8.91 4.51 -18.94
CA SER A 347 10.27 4.27 -18.47
C SER A 347 10.26 3.51 -17.16
N ALA A 348 11.10 2.47 -17.07
CA ALA A 348 11.36 1.72 -15.85
C ALA A 348 12.87 1.55 -15.73
N LEU A 349 13.44 2.09 -14.66
CA LEU A 349 14.86 1.92 -14.33
C LEU A 349 14.99 1.41 -12.89
N ARG A 350 16.15 0.81 -12.62
CA ARG A 350 16.54 0.31 -11.30
C ARG A 350 16.64 1.39 -10.22
N THR A 351 16.64 2.65 -10.62
CA THR A 351 16.67 3.81 -9.73
C THR A 351 15.30 4.49 -9.63
N TYR A 352 14.23 3.95 -10.24
CA TYR A 352 12.88 4.51 -10.19
C TYR A 352 11.96 3.58 -9.40
N GLY A 353 11.48 4.08 -8.28
CA GLY A 353 10.46 3.46 -7.45
C GLY A 353 9.27 4.38 -7.23
N LEU A 354 8.60 4.21 -6.10
CA LEU A 354 7.44 5.00 -5.72
C LEU A 354 7.20 4.96 -4.22
N ARG A 355 6.41 5.93 -3.79
CA ARG A 355 5.78 6.02 -2.48
C ARG A 355 4.35 6.45 -2.70
N SER A 356 3.39 5.93 -1.94
CA SER A 356 1.99 6.32 -2.10
C SER A 356 1.55 7.31 -1.03
N VAL A 357 0.54 8.10 -1.36
CA VAL A 357 -0.18 8.99 -0.45
C VAL A 357 -1.67 8.74 -0.52
N ARG A 358 -2.40 9.21 0.48
CA ARG A 358 -3.88 9.28 0.47
C ARG A 358 -4.36 10.50 1.24
N GLY A 359 -5.54 11.01 0.90
CA GLY A 359 -6.15 12.11 1.65
C GLY A 359 -6.66 11.67 3.05
N HIS A 360 -7.06 12.64 3.86
CA HIS A 360 -7.79 12.40 5.12
C HIS A 360 -9.29 12.10 4.91
N PHE A 361 -9.67 11.66 3.71
CA PHE A 361 -11.04 11.31 3.39
C PHE A 361 -11.40 9.94 3.97
N VAL A 362 -12.68 9.80 4.29
CA VAL A 362 -13.29 8.59 4.82
C VAL A 362 -14.35 8.14 3.84
N ASP A 363 -14.28 6.89 3.41
CA ASP A 363 -15.31 6.34 2.52
C ASP A 363 -16.57 5.95 3.32
N PRO A 364 -17.77 6.19 2.78
CA PRO A 364 -19.00 5.70 3.41
C PRO A 364 -18.98 4.18 3.63
N LEU A 365 -19.72 3.76 4.65
CA LEU A 365 -19.88 2.35 4.98
C LEU A 365 -20.44 1.58 3.77
N TRP A 366 -19.69 0.58 3.32
CA TRP A 366 -20.04 -0.30 2.20
C TRP A 366 -20.30 0.44 0.88
N GLU A 367 -19.60 1.55 0.64
CA GLU A 367 -19.64 2.32 -0.61
C GLU A 367 -19.41 1.44 -1.87
N MET A 368 -18.61 0.38 -1.76
CA MET A 368 -18.31 -0.53 -2.88
C MET A 368 -19.40 -1.58 -3.14
N ALA A 369 -20.52 -1.55 -2.41
CA ALA A 369 -21.61 -2.49 -2.62
C ALA A 369 -22.35 -2.22 -3.95
N GLN A 370 -22.52 -3.26 -4.74
CA GLN A 370 -23.22 -3.18 -6.03
C GLN A 370 -24.72 -3.40 -5.83
N THR A 371 -25.55 -2.72 -6.62
CA THR A 371 -26.99 -3.01 -6.64
C THR A 371 -27.22 -4.37 -7.28
N ASP A 372 -28.06 -5.19 -6.66
CA ASP A 372 -28.38 -6.52 -7.15
C ASP A 372 -29.47 -6.46 -8.24
N GLY A 373 -29.02 -6.41 -9.50
CA GLY A 373 -29.89 -6.36 -10.67
C GLY A 373 -30.94 -5.24 -10.60
N ASN A 374 -32.21 -5.61 -10.75
CA ASN A 374 -33.33 -4.66 -10.73
C ASN A 374 -33.84 -4.34 -9.31
N PHE A 375 -33.25 -4.92 -8.26
CA PHE A 375 -33.69 -4.74 -6.88
C PHE A 375 -32.89 -3.63 -6.21
N SER A 376 -33.33 -2.37 -6.37
CA SER A 376 -32.58 -1.18 -5.92
C SER A 376 -32.13 -1.20 -4.45
N LYS A 377 -32.92 -1.83 -3.56
CA LYS A 377 -32.61 -1.98 -2.13
C LYS A 377 -31.77 -3.20 -1.79
N TRP A 378 -31.68 -4.20 -2.66
CA TRP A 378 -30.74 -5.31 -2.48
C TRP A 378 -29.37 -4.92 -2.99
N LYS A 379 -28.38 -5.13 -2.14
CA LYS A 379 -26.98 -4.78 -2.37
C LYS A 379 -26.14 -6.03 -2.22
N LYS A 380 -25.03 -6.08 -2.95
CA LYS A 380 -24.02 -7.14 -2.89
C LYS A 380 -22.66 -6.54 -2.58
N LEU A 381 -22.09 -6.92 -1.46
CA LEU A 381 -20.68 -6.67 -1.15
C LEU A 381 -19.92 -7.96 -1.45
N GLN A 382 -18.89 -7.92 -2.30
CA GLN A 382 -18.28 -9.15 -2.85
C GLN A 382 -17.83 -10.16 -1.78
N TRP A 383 -17.32 -9.67 -0.64
CA TRP A 383 -16.83 -10.55 0.42
C TRP A 383 -17.91 -10.91 1.44
N LEU A 384 -18.81 -9.97 1.79
CA LEU A 384 -19.80 -10.17 2.85
C LEU A 384 -21.03 -10.93 2.33
N GLY A 385 -21.45 -10.68 1.08
CA GLY A 385 -22.62 -11.29 0.46
C GLY A 385 -23.73 -10.27 0.15
N HIS A 386 -24.97 -10.76 0.02
CA HIS A 386 -26.13 -9.90 -0.24
C HIS A 386 -26.76 -9.39 1.06
N TYR A 387 -27.25 -8.17 1.00
CA TYR A 387 -28.03 -7.57 2.06
C TYR A 387 -29.09 -6.63 1.49
N TYR A 388 -30.22 -6.55 2.19
CA TYR A 388 -31.26 -5.57 1.94
C TYR A 388 -30.98 -4.30 2.76
N LYS A 389 -30.80 -3.18 2.05
CA LYS A 389 -30.68 -1.84 2.63
C LYS A 389 -32.07 -1.29 2.93
N SER A 390 -32.45 -1.29 4.21
CA SER A 390 -33.71 -0.70 4.66
C SER A 390 -33.67 0.83 4.62
N ASP A 391 -34.80 1.48 4.90
CA ASP A 391 -34.88 2.95 5.06
C ASP A 391 -34.31 3.42 6.42
N PHE A 392 -33.91 2.47 7.28
CA PHE A 392 -33.26 2.71 8.56
C PHE A 392 -31.81 2.23 8.52
N VAL A 393 -31.06 2.49 9.59
CA VAL A 393 -29.65 2.09 9.71
C VAL A 393 -29.48 0.55 9.72
N TRP A 394 -30.52 -0.18 10.15
CA TRP A 394 -30.52 -1.64 10.13
C TRP A 394 -30.55 -2.19 8.70
N VAL A 395 -29.75 -3.22 8.46
CA VAL A 395 -29.72 -3.97 7.19
C VAL A 395 -30.12 -5.41 7.45
N PHE A 396 -30.79 -6.02 6.49
CA PHE A 396 -31.08 -7.45 6.54
C PHE A 396 -30.08 -8.18 5.67
N HIS A 397 -29.07 -8.79 6.27
CA HIS A 397 -28.13 -9.67 5.58
C HIS A 397 -28.84 -10.97 5.23
N GLU A 398 -28.68 -11.46 4.00
CA GLU A 398 -29.37 -12.65 3.49
C GLU A 398 -29.26 -13.85 4.44
N THR A 399 -28.11 -13.97 5.10
CA THR A 399 -27.82 -15.12 5.97
C THR A 399 -27.69 -14.81 7.46
N LEU A 400 -27.32 -13.58 7.84
CA LEU A 400 -27.15 -13.18 9.24
C LEU A 400 -28.46 -12.58 9.80
N GLY A 401 -29.45 -12.34 8.94
CA GLY A 401 -30.68 -11.63 9.30
C GLY A 401 -30.42 -10.15 9.57
N TRP A 402 -31.20 -9.58 10.49
CA TRP A 402 -31.10 -8.16 10.85
C TRP A 402 -29.81 -7.88 11.62
N VAL A 403 -28.98 -7.00 11.07
CA VAL A 403 -27.77 -6.48 11.69
C VAL A 403 -27.74 -4.96 11.62
N TYR A 404 -27.09 -4.34 12.59
CA TYR A 404 -26.80 -2.90 12.60
C TYR A 404 -25.32 -2.72 12.30
N PRO A 405 -24.93 -2.31 11.08
CA PRO A 405 -23.54 -2.15 10.70
C PRO A 405 -23.03 -0.75 11.08
N THR A 406 -21.76 -0.65 11.44
CA THR A 406 -21.08 0.61 11.77
C THR A 406 -19.60 0.57 11.39
N GLY A 407 -19.00 1.75 11.26
CA GLY A 407 -17.64 1.96 10.78
C GLY A 407 -17.62 2.63 9.42
N GLU A 408 -16.48 2.51 8.76
CA GLU A 408 -16.14 3.26 7.55
C GLU A 408 -15.57 2.31 6.48
N GLY A 409 -15.68 2.71 5.21
CA GLY A 409 -15.19 1.92 4.08
C GLY A 409 -15.93 0.60 3.88
N SER A 410 -15.39 -0.22 2.98
CA SER A 410 -16.05 -1.44 2.49
C SER A 410 -15.36 -2.73 2.93
N TYR A 411 -14.48 -2.67 3.92
CA TYR A 411 -13.53 -3.75 4.20
C TYR A 411 -13.58 -4.32 5.60
N SER A 412 -13.64 -3.48 6.63
CA SER A 412 -13.49 -3.87 8.03
C SER A 412 -14.47 -3.08 8.86
N ASN A 413 -15.49 -3.75 9.38
CA ASN A 413 -16.63 -3.09 9.98
C ASN A 413 -17.12 -3.88 11.18
N TRP A 414 -17.73 -3.15 12.11
CA TRP A 414 -18.48 -3.73 13.22
C TRP A 414 -19.93 -3.89 12.81
N MET A 415 -20.57 -4.94 13.28
CA MET A 415 -21.99 -5.19 13.09
C MET A 415 -22.58 -5.69 14.40
N PHE A 416 -23.64 -5.06 14.88
CA PHE A 416 -24.41 -5.57 16.00
C PHE A 416 -25.45 -6.56 15.50
N HIS A 417 -25.45 -7.76 16.05
CA HIS A 417 -26.45 -8.79 15.82
C HIS A 417 -27.28 -9.01 17.11
N PRO A 418 -28.62 -9.01 17.07
CA PRO A 418 -29.47 -9.05 18.26
C PRO A 418 -29.17 -10.20 19.25
N LYS A 419 -28.79 -11.38 18.75
CA LYS A 419 -28.44 -12.54 19.60
C LYS A 419 -26.97 -12.63 19.98
N LEU A 420 -26.07 -12.04 19.20
CA LEU A 420 -24.61 -12.24 19.34
C LEU A 420 -23.88 -11.01 19.86
N GLY A 421 -24.56 -9.86 19.94
CA GLY A 421 -23.96 -8.58 20.28
C GLY A 421 -23.10 -8.03 19.15
N TRP A 422 -22.07 -7.28 19.52
CA TRP A 422 -21.12 -6.70 18.57
C TRP A 422 -20.19 -7.75 17.99
N LEU A 423 -20.18 -7.83 16.67
CA LEU A 423 -19.34 -8.68 15.85
C LEU A 423 -18.43 -7.81 14.99
N TRP A 424 -17.13 -8.07 15.00
CA TRP A 424 -16.20 -7.49 14.04
C TRP A 424 -15.84 -8.52 12.98
N THR A 425 -15.75 -8.08 11.73
CA THR A 425 -15.18 -8.88 10.65
C THR A 425 -14.52 -7.95 9.65
N SER A 426 -13.66 -8.52 8.82
CA SER A 426 -13.15 -7.84 7.63
C SER A 426 -13.14 -8.77 6.43
N ARG A 427 -12.95 -8.23 5.24
CA ARG A 427 -12.77 -9.02 4.01
C ARG A 427 -11.60 -10.01 4.09
N LEU A 428 -10.55 -9.74 4.87
CA LEU A 428 -9.42 -10.68 5.05
C LEU A 428 -9.75 -11.87 5.91
N VAL A 429 -10.64 -11.66 6.89
CA VAL A 429 -10.94 -12.70 7.88
C VAL A 429 -12.33 -13.29 7.69
N TYR A 430 -13.21 -12.72 6.89
CA TYR A 430 -14.53 -13.29 6.64
C TYR A 430 -14.38 -14.67 5.97
N PRO A 431 -15.12 -15.72 6.41
CA PRO A 431 -16.31 -15.68 7.25
C PRO A 431 -16.07 -15.86 8.76
N PHE A 432 -14.90 -15.50 9.28
CA PHE A 432 -14.65 -15.43 10.72
C PHE A 432 -15.10 -14.09 11.28
N LEU A 433 -15.82 -14.12 12.40
CA LEU A 433 -16.32 -12.95 13.11
C LEU A 433 -15.84 -12.98 14.56
N TYR A 434 -15.28 -11.87 15.03
CA TYR A 434 -14.92 -11.70 16.43
C TYR A 434 -16.11 -11.16 17.22
N SER A 435 -16.59 -11.92 18.21
CA SER A 435 -17.63 -11.51 19.14
C SER A 435 -17.01 -10.77 20.32
N TYR A 436 -17.35 -9.48 20.46
CA TYR A 436 -16.86 -8.62 21.55
C TYR A 436 -17.40 -9.08 22.90
N SER A 437 -18.71 -9.32 22.99
CA SER A 437 -19.38 -9.76 24.22
C SER A 437 -18.89 -11.12 24.71
N GLY A 438 -18.65 -12.06 23.79
CA GLY A 438 -18.13 -13.39 24.12
C GLY A 438 -16.61 -13.45 24.30
N ASN A 439 -15.89 -12.38 23.91
CA ASN A 439 -14.44 -12.36 23.71
C ASN A 439 -13.96 -13.65 23.03
N ARG A 440 -14.50 -13.92 21.83
CA ARG A 440 -14.33 -15.20 21.12
C ARG A 440 -14.46 -15.04 19.61
N TRP A 441 -13.80 -15.93 18.88
CA TRP A 441 -13.94 -16.05 17.44
C TRP A 441 -15.03 -17.04 17.07
N LEU A 442 -15.86 -16.65 16.11
CA LEU A 442 -16.91 -17.46 15.51
C LEU A 442 -16.57 -17.68 14.04
N TRP A 443 -16.64 -18.91 13.54
CA TRP A 443 -16.62 -19.16 12.10
C TRP A 443 -18.04 -19.33 11.59
N TYR A 444 -18.44 -18.47 10.66
CA TYR A 444 -19.73 -18.56 10.00
C TYR A 444 -19.66 -19.57 8.84
N ALA A 445 -20.44 -20.65 8.94
CA ALA A 445 -20.51 -21.69 7.92
C ALA A 445 -21.40 -21.24 6.76
N LYS A 446 -20.89 -20.30 5.96
CA LYS A 446 -21.63 -19.65 4.87
C LYS A 446 -22.19 -20.61 3.82
N ASP A 447 -21.50 -21.73 3.57
CA ASP A 447 -21.83 -22.70 2.52
C ASP A 447 -22.64 -23.91 3.04
N TYR A 448 -23.10 -23.87 4.29
CA TYR A 448 -23.92 -24.94 4.84
C TYR A 448 -25.33 -24.92 4.22
N ARG A 449 -25.93 -26.11 4.01
CA ARG A 449 -27.28 -26.25 3.41
C ARG A 449 -28.37 -25.48 4.16
N GLU A 450 -28.14 -25.22 5.43
CA GLU A 450 -29.04 -24.48 6.30
C GLU A 450 -28.35 -23.21 6.79
N HIS A 451 -29.00 -22.05 6.65
CA HIS A 451 -28.40 -20.79 7.10
C HIS A 451 -28.31 -20.70 8.63
N GLY A 452 -27.33 -19.91 9.10
CA GLY A 452 -27.20 -19.51 10.50
C GLY A 452 -26.31 -20.40 11.38
N TRP A 453 -25.53 -21.32 10.82
CA TRP A 453 -24.57 -22.14 11.59
C TRP A 453 -23.26 -21.41 11.86
N PHE A 454 -22.79 -21.51 13.10
CA PHE A 454 -21.50 -20.97 13.55
C PHE A 454 -20.74 -22.03 14.33
N TYR A 455 -19.43 -22.07 14.13
CA TYR A 455 -18.52 -22.80 15.01
C TYR A 455 -17.87 -21.81 16.00
N ASP A 456 -17.95 -22.12 17.28
CA ASP A 456 -17.35 -21.33 18.36
C ASP A 456 -15.96 -21.88 18.72
N TYR A 457 -14.90 -21.12 18.47
CA TYR A 457 -13.53 -21.58 18.78
C TYR A 457 -13.17 -21.60 20.26
N LYS A 458 -13.96 -20.93 21.11
CA LYS A 458 -13.74 -20.92 22.56
C LYS A 458 -14.47 -22.08 23.24
N LEU A 459 -15.68 -22.39 22.79
CA LEU A 459 -16.49 -23.50 23.30
C LEU A 459 -16.23 -24.82 22.56
N LEU A 460 -15.57 -24.75 21.40
CA LEU A 460 -15.29 -25.87 20.50
C LEU A 460 -16.54 -26.59 20.00
N GLU A 461 -17.65 -25.88 19.86
CA GLU A 461 -18.96 -26.43 19.51
C GLU A 461 -19.63 -25.68 18.36
N TRP A 462 -20.58 -26.35 17.73
CA TRP A 462 -21.46 -25.78 16.72
C TRP A 462 -22.75 -25.27 17.35
N PHE A 463 -23.21 -24.10 16.94
CA PHE A 463 -24.53 -23.59 17.28
C PHE A 463 -25.22 -22.94 16.08
N ARG A 464 -26.55 -22.81 16.14
CA ARG A 464 -27.34 -22.22 15.05
C ARG A 464 -28.17 -21.03 15.54
N LEU A 465 -28.15 -19.93 14.79
CA LEU A 465 -28.93 -18.72 15.11
C LEU A 465 -30.44 -18.93 15.07
N THR A 466 -30.94 -19.92 14.32
CA THR A 466 -32.39 -20.20 14.20
C THR A 466 -32.94 -21.00 15.37
N GLU A 467 -32.09 -21.51 16.27
CA GLU A 467 -32.59 -22.03 17.53
C GLU A 467 -33.05 -20.82 18.37
N SER A 468 -34.37 -20.67 18.45
CA SER A 468 -34.98 -20.14 19.65
C SER A 468 -34.49 -21.03 20.79
N THR A 469 -33.53 -20.56 21.59
CA THR A 469 -33.37 -21.16 22.91
C THR A 469 -34.73 -21.01 23.63
N PRO A 470 -35.26 -22.10 24.21
CA PRO A 470 -36.58 -22.13 24.83
C PRO A 470 -36.71 -21.17 26.02
#